data_AF-D1NX96-F1
#
_entry.id   AF-D1NX96-F1
#
_cell.length_a   1.000
_cell.length_b   1.000
_cell.length_c   1.000
_cell.angle_alpha   90.00
_cell.angle_beta   90.00
_cell.angle_gamma   90.00
#
_symmetry.space_group_name_H-M   'P 1'
#
loop_
_entity.id
_entity.type
_entity.pdbx_description
1 polymer ?
#
loop_
_entity_poly.entity_id
_entity_poly.type
_entity_poly.pdbx_seq_one_letter_code
_entity_poly.pdbx_strand_id
1 'polypeptide(L)'
;MAARPRAHKITIPNLYRKLDKRNGKVYWQYKHPLTGRFHSLGTDAEEAEQVAAQANVVIAEQQTKQILSINDRLSNIKNKKIGISVSNWIDKYLEIQQERMDQGELKLNSYKQKIKPLNLFKQHCGMMSLKDITALEVVKITDEVKALGHNRMAQVVRSVIVDVFKEAQHVGHVPPGYNPALATKKPRSKVKRERLSLDEWKAIYQQAAMHPHYLQHGMLLALITGQRLGDITKMKFSDVWDGMLHIEQEKTGTKIAIPLTLKCDAIEMTLGDVISMCRDLVVSPYLLHHRHSIARGKKGGAISNTSLTAAFKNARNKCGITWSKGAEPTFHEQRSLSERIYREQGLDTQRLLGHRSKVMTDNYNDDRGKEWKIVVI
;
A
#
# COMPACT_ATOMS: atom_id res chain seq x y z
N MET A 1 -55.45 -35.75 -52.47
CA MET A 1 -56.48 -34.70 -52.29
C MET A 1 -55.91 -33.37 -52.75
N ALA A 2 -56.41 -32.82 -53.86
CA ALA A 2 -55.94 -31.56 -54.43
C ALA A 2 -56.34 -30.37 -53.54
N ALA A 3 -55.42 -29.42 -53.34
CA ALA A 3 -55.64 -28.21 -52.57
C ALA A 3 -56.69 -27.31 -53.23
N ARG A 4 -57.69 -26.86 -52.45
CA ARG A 4 -58.74 -25.94 -52.92
C ARG A 4 -58.14 -24.57 -53.32
N PRO A 5 -58.61 -23.95 -54.42
CA PRO A 5 -58.17 -22.61 -54.81
C PRO A 5 -58.60 -21.59 -53.74
N ARG A 6 -57.68 -20.72 -53.30
CA ARG A 6 -57.99 -19.60 -52.40
C ARG A 6 -58.68 -18.50 -53.21
N ALA A 7 -60.02 -18.54 -53.27
CA ALA A 7 -60.78 -17.38 -53.71
C ALA A 7 -60.60 -16.26 -52.68
N HIS A 8 -60.21 -15.07 -53.15
CA HIS A 8 -60.02 -13.80 -52.44
C HIS A 8 -58.60 -13.54 -51.88
N LYS A 9 -57.92 -12.58 -52.53
CA LYS A 9 -56.57 -12.10 -52.22
C LYS A 9 -56.66 -10.99 -51.17
N ILE A 10 -56.63 -11.36 -49.89
CA ILE A 10 -56.49 -10.39 -48.79
C ILE A 10 -55.04 -9.92 -48.77
N THR A 11 -54.81 -8.63 -48.98
CA THR A 11 -53.47 -8.04 -49.10
C THR A 11 -52.88 -7.66 -47.74
N ILE A 12 -53.70 -7.54 -46.71
CA ILE A 12 -53.30 -7.12 -45.36
C ILE A 12 -52.77 -8.33 -44.57
N PRO A 13 -51.50 -8.29 -44.09
CA PRO A 13 -50.94 -9.36 -43.27
C PRO A 13 -51.78 -9.59 -42.00
N ASN A 14 -51.84 -10.85 -41.56
CA ASN A 14 -52.52 -11.27 -40.33
C ASN A 14 -54.05 -11.13 -40.31
N LEU A 15 -54.68 -10.68 -41.40
CA LEU A 15 -56.14 -10.62 -41.56
C LEU A 15 -56.66 -11.87 -42.29
N TYR A 16 -57.71 -12.49 -41.73
CA TYR A 16 -58.33 -13.70 -42.26
C TYR A 16 -59.83 -13.51 -42.38
N ARG A 17 -60.40 -14.12 -43.43
CA ARG A 17 -61.83 -14.13 -43.70
C ARG A 17 -62.39 -15.52 -43.46
N LYS A 18 -63.52 -15.61 -42.74
CA LYS A 18 -64.26 -16.84 -42.47
C LYS A 18 -65.70 -16.68 -42.92
N LEU A 19 -66.14 -17.49 -43.88
CA LEU A 19 -67.54 -17.57 -44.30
C LEU A 19 -68.29 -18.53 -43.38
N ASP A 20 -69.36 -18.06 -42.72
CA ASP A 20 -70.27 -18.95 -42.02
C ASP A 20 -71.28 -19.55 -43.00
N LYS A 21 -71.17 -20.86 -43.22
CA LYS A 21 -72.03 -21.61 -44.16
C LYS A 21 -73.50 -21.68 -43.71
N ARG A 22 -73.79 -21.42 -42.43
CA ARG A 22 -75.17 -21.49 -41.89
C ARG A 22 -75.98 -20.24 -42.22
N ASN A 23 -75.32 -19.08 -42.21
CA ASN A 23 -76.00 -17.78 -42.27
C ASN A 23 -75.55 -16.95 -43.49
N GLY A 24 -74.64 -17.46 -44.31
CA GLY A 24 -74.08 -16.76 -45.49
C GLY A 24 -73.21 -15.54 -45.15
N LYS A 25 -73.07 -15.18 -43.86
CA LYS A 25 -72.33 -14.01 -43.40
C LYS A 25 -70.82 -14.25 -43.39
N VAL A 26 -70.08 -13.21 -43.75
CA VAL A 26 -68.62 -13.17 -43.72
C VAL A 26 -68.17 -12.55 -42.42
N TYR A 27 -67.29 -13.24 -41.70
CA TYR A 27 -66.63 -12.74 -40.50
C TYR A 27 -65.15 -12.55 -40.74
N TRP A 28 -64.61 -11.47 -40.19
CA TRP A 28 -63.19 -11.13 -40.26
C TRP A 28 -62.50 -11.46 -38.93
N GLN A 29 -61.30 -12.00 -39.01
CA GLN A 29 -60.51 -12.41 -37.85
C GLN A 29 -59.05 -11.97 -38.03
N TYR A 30 -58.47 -11.37 -37.00
CA TYR A 30 -57.07 -11.01 -36.94
C TYR A 30 -56.27 -12.05 -36.16
N LYS A 31 -55.16 -12.54 -36.71
CA LYS A 31 -54.26 -13.46 -36.03
C LYS A 31 -53.08 -12.68 -35.43
N HIS A 32 -53.00 -12.61 -34.11
CA HIS A 32 -51.90 -11.92 -33.44
C HIS A 32 -50.56 -12.63 -33.76
N PRO A 33 -49.55 -11.95 -34.32
CA PRO A 33 -48.34 -12.59 -34.83
C PRO A 33 -47.46 -13.23 -33.74
N LEU A 34 -47.42 -12.66 -32.52
CA LEU A 34 -46.65 -13.22 -31.40
C LEU A 34 -47.36 -14.35 -30.64
N THR A 35 -48.66 -14.22 -30.35
CA THR A 35 -49.40 -15.19 -29.53
C THR A 35 -50.10 -16.28 -30.35
N GLY A 36 -50.22 -16.08 -31.67
CA GLY A 36 -50.91 -16.99 -32.58
C GLY A 36 -52.43 -17.06 -32.42
N ARG A 37 -53.01 -16.30 -31.46
CA ARG A 37 -54.45 -16.29 -31.16
C ARG A 37 -55.23 -15.46 -32.19
N PHE A 38 -56.45 -15.91 -32.48
CA PHE A 38 -57.37 -15.20 -33.38
C PHE A 38 -58.32 -14.31 -32.57
N HIS A 39 -58.48 -13.07 -33.03
CA HIS A 39 -59.42 -12.09 -32.51
C HIS A 39 -60.48 -11.79 -33.58
N SER A 40 -61.76 -11.80 -33.20
CA SER A 40 -62.86 -11.49 -34.12
C SER A 40 -62.97 -9.98 -34.33
N LEU A 41 -63.01 -9.54 -35.60
CA LEU A 41 -63.15 -8.14 -36.00
C LEU A 41 -64.57 -7.81 -36.53
N GLY A 42 -65.51 -8.75 -36.46
CA GLY A 42 -66.89 -8.53 -36.88
C GLY A 42 -67.14 -8.86 -38.35
N THR A 43 -68.15 -8.23 -38.95
CA THR A 43 -68.62 -8.52 -40.32
C THR A 43 -68.36 -7.38 -41.32
N ASP A 44 -67.98 -6.20 -40.85
CA ASP A 44 -67.59 -5.07 -41.70
C ASP A 44 -66.17 -5.30 -42.24
N ALA A 45 -66.02 -5.15 -43.56
CA ALA A 45 -64.74 -5.35 -44.22
C ALA A 45 -63.81 -4.15 -44.06
N GLU A 46 -64.32 -2.92 -44.19
CA GLU A 46 -63.49 -1.72 -44.17
C GLU A 46 -62.94 -1.47 -42.77
N GLU A 47 -63.77 -1.66 -41.74
CA GLU A 47 -63.36 -1.54 -40.35
C GLU A 47 -62.31 -2.62 -39.99
N ALA A 48 -62.53 -3.86 -40.43
CA ALA A 48 -61.59 -4.96 -40.16
C ALA A 48 -60.24 -4.75 -40.85
N GLU A 49 -60.22 -4.18 -42.06
CA GLU A 49 -58.98 -3.84 -42.77
C GLU A 49 -58.21 -2.72 -42.06
N GLN A 50 -58.89 -1.65 -41.64
CA GLN A 50 -58.27 -0.54 -40.91
C GLN A 50 -57.69 -0.99 -39.55
N VAL A 51 -58.47 -1.76 -38.78
CA VAL A 51 -58.03 -2.27 -37.48
C VAL A 51 -56.86 -3.23 -37.62
N ALA A 52 -56.86 -4.11 -38.63
CA ALA A 52 -55.74 -5.02 -38.88
C ALA A 52 -54.46 -4.26 -39.32
N ALA A 53 -54.59 -3.22 -40.14
CA ALA A 53 -53.46 -2.39 -40.56
C ALA A 53 -52.85 -1.65 -39.36
N GLN A 54 -53.66 -1.02 -38.51
CA GLN A 54 -53.19 -0.34 -37.30
C GLN A 54 -52.55 -1.32 -36.31
N ALA A 55 -53.15 -2.49 -36.09
CA ALA A 55 -52.59 -3.51 -35.21
C ALA A 55 -51.20 -3.97 -35.67
N ASN A 56 -50.99 -4.14 -36.98
CA ASN A 56 -49.69 -4.50 -37.54
C ASN A 56 -48.64 -3.40 -37.30
N VAL A 57 -48.99 -2.12 -37.43
CA VAL A 57 -48.09 -0.99 -37.16
C VAL A 57 -47.69 -0.95 -35.69
N VAL A 58 -48.67 -1.03 -34.77
CA VAL A 58 -48.41 -0.98 -33.32
C VAL A 58 -47.53 -2.14 -32.87
N ILE A 59 -47.79 -3.35 -33.37
CA ILE A 59 -46.99 -4.53 -33.01
C ILE A 59 -45.56 -4.44 -33.59
N ALA A 60 -45.40 -3.92 -34.81
CA ALA A 60 -44.08 -3.71 -35.40
C ALA A 60 -43.27 -2.66 -34.63
N GLU A 61 -43.90 -1.56 -34.18
CA GLU A 61 -43.26 -0.57 -33.33
C GLU A 61 -42.85 -1.14 -31.96
N GLN A 62 -43.70 -1.94 -31.33
CA GLN A 62 -43.38 -2.60 -30.06
C GLN A 62 -42.21 -3.59 -30.20
N GLN A 63 -42.19 -4.38 -31.28
CA GLN A 63 -41.07 -5.28 -31.58
C GLN A 63 -39.78 -4.51 -31.82
N THR A 64 -39.85 -3.40 -32.58
CA THR A 64 -38.69 -2.55 -32.86
C THR A 64 -38.13 -1.94 -31.57
N LYS A 65 -38.99 -1.43 -30.67
CA LYS A 65 -38.57 -0.91 -29.35
C LYS A 65 -37.93 -2.00 -28.48
N GLN A 66 -38.49 -3.22 -28.46
CA GLN A 66 -37.89 -4.33 -27.73
C GLN A 66 -36.53 -4.74 -28.29
N ILE A 67 -36.41 -4.87 -29.61
CA ILE A 67 -35.16 -5.20 -30.30
C ILE A 67 -34.10 -4.13 -30.03
N LEU A 68 -34.45 -2.84 -30.11
CA LEU A 68 -33.55 -1.73 -29.78
C LEU A 68 -33.10 -1.79 -28.31
N SER A 69 -34.00 -2.06 -27.37
CA SER A 69 -33.65 -2.18 -25.94
C SER A 69 -32.72 -3.38 -25.64
N ILE A 70 -32.90 -4.48 -26.37
CA ILE A 70 -32.06 -5.68 -26.26
C ILE A 70 -30.69 -5.39 -26.90
N ASN A 71 -30.67 -4.72 -28.05
CA ASN A 71 -29.44 -4.30 -28.70
C ASN A 71 -28.67 -3.27 -27.88
N ASP A 72 -29.31 -2.36 -27.17
CA ASP A 72 -28.66 -1.43 -26.23
C ASP A 72 -28.09 -2.15 -25.00
N ARG A 73 -28.78 -3.18 -24.50
CA ARG A 73 -28.23 -4.04 -23.44
C ARG A 73 -27.04 -4.87 -23.95
N LEU A 74 -27.15 -5.45 -25.13
CA LEU A 74 -26.08 -6.24 -25.76
C LEU A 74 -24.90 -5.38 -26.21
N SER A 75 -25.14 -4.14 -26.66
CA SER A 75 -24.10 -3.18 -27.00
C SER A 75 -23.40 -2.68 -25.74
N ASN A 76 -24.10 -2.45 -24.63
CA ASN A 76 -23.45 -2.20 -23.33
C ASN A 76 -22.61 -3.38 -22.84
N ILE A 77 -23.03 -4.62 -23.11
CA ILE A 77 -22.26 -5.83 -22.78
C ILE A 77 -21.04 -5.99 -23.71
N LYS A 78 -21.18 -5.70 -25.01
CA LYS A 78 -20.09 -5.79 -26.01
C LYS A 78 -19.12 -4.60 -25.98
N ASN A 79 -19.59 -3.40 -25.62
CA ASN A 79 -18.80 -2.16 -25.55
C ASN A 79 -18.16 -1.91 -24.18
N LYS A 80 -18.45 -2.74 -23.17
CA LYS A 80 -17.57 -2.83 -21.99
C LYS A 80 -16.27 -3.46 -22.49
N LYS A 81 -15.35 -2.65 -23.07
CA LYS A 81 -13.93 -2.99 -23.22
C LYS A 81 -13.57 -3.67 -21.91
N ILE A 82 -13.37 -5.00 -21.92
CA ILE A 82 -13.15 -5.78 -20.71
C ILE A 82 -11.93 -5.12 -20.06
N GLY A 83 -12.19 -4.33 -19.02
CA GLY A 83 -11.14 -3.59 -18.35
C GLY A 83 -10.17 -4.63 -17.81
N ILE A 84 -8.89 -4.29 -17.78
CA ILE A 84 -7.90 -5.20 -17.19
C ILE A 84 -8.36 -5.55 -15.77
N SER A 85 -8.39 -6.84 -15.45
CA SER A 85 -8.68 -7.29 -14.10
C SER A 85 -7.61 -6.78 -13.15
N VAL A 86 -7.96 -6.55 -11.89
CA VAL A 86 -7.01 -6.13 -10.85
C VAL A 86 -5.82 -7.10 -10.76
N SER A 87 -6.03 -8.41 -10.81
CA SER A 87 -4.95 -9.40 -10.74
C SER A 87 -3.90 -9.18 -11.84
N ASN A 88 -4.33 -9.20 -13.11
CA ASN A 88 -3.43 -9.00 -14.26
C ASN A 88 -2.74 -7.63 -14.24
N TRP A 89 -3.42 -6.59 -13.76
CA TRP A 89 -2.80 -5.28 -13.63
C TRP A 89 -1.72 -5.25 -12.54
N ILE A 90 -1.95 -5.93 -11.42
CA ILE A 90 -0.95 -5.99 -10.35
C ILE A 90 0.31 -6.74 -10.81
N ASP A 91 0.18 -7.77 -11.65
CA ASP A 91 1.35 -8.46 -12.22
C ASP A 91 2.20 -7.50 -13.07
N LYS A 92 1.56 -6.75 -13.98
CA LYS A 92 2.24 -5.69 -14.75
C LYS A 92 2.81 -4.58 -13.87
N TYR A 93 2.08 -4.18 -12.83
CA TYR A 93 2.58 -3.20 -11.86
C TYR A 93 3.85 -3.70 -11.17
N LEU A 94 3.93 -4.98 -10.81
CA LEU A 94 5.12 -5.57 -10.20
C LEU A 94 6.32 -5.58 -11.17
N GLU A 95 6.09 -5.80 -12.46
CA GLU A 95 7.11 -5.65 -13.51
C GLU A 95 7.63 -4.21 -13.55
N ILE A 96 6.75 -3.21 -13.58
CA ILE A 96 7.14 -1.79 -13.53
C ILE A 96 7.94 -1.48 -12.26
N GLN A 97 7.53 -2.00 -11.10
CA GLN A 97 8.28 -1.78 -9.86
C GLN A 97 9.64 -2.49 -9.84
N GLN A 98 9.77 -3.62 -10.55
CA GLN A 98 11.01 -4.35 -10.72
C GLN A 98 11.98 -3.57 -11.62
N GLU A 99 11.51 -3.06 -12.76
CA GLU A 99 12.30 -2.19 -13.65
C GLU A 99 12.84 -0.96 -12.92
N ARG A 100 12.00 -0.30 -12.10
CA ARG A 100 12.41 0.83 -11.26
C ARG A 100 13.45 0.46 -10.20
N MET A 101 13.45 -0.79 -9.75
CA MET A 101 14.49 -1.28 -8.84
C MET A 101 15.80 -1.51 -9.59
N ASP A 102 15.74 -2.09 -10.78
CA ASP A 102 16.91 -2.36 -11.62
C ASP A 102 17.59 -1.07 -12.09
N GLN A 103 16.81 -0.01 -12.32
CA GLN A 103 17.29 1.35 -12.61
C GLN A 103 17.79 2.11 -11.35
N GLY A 104 17.65 1.53 -10.16
CA GLY A 104 18.09 2.16 -8.90
C GLY A 104 17.16 3.25 -8.34
N GLU A 105 16.00 3.50 -8.96
CA GLU A 105 15.00 4.44 -8.45
C GLU A 105 14.30 3.94 -7.17
N LEU A 106 14.15 2.62 -7.05
CA LEU A 106 13.47 1.96 -5.95
C LEU A 106 14.42 1.03 -5.19
N LYS A 107 14.54 1.22 -3.87
CA LYS A 107 15.30 0.29 -3.02
C LYS A 107 14.56 -1.01 -2.80
N LEU A 108 15.28 -2.14 -2.72
CA LEU A 108 14.74 -3.48 -2.47
C LEU A 108 13.78 -3.55 -1.27
N ASN A 109 14.10 -2.88 -0.17
CA ASN A 109 13.23 -2.86 1.01
C ASN A 109 11.90 -2.13 0.76
N SER A 110 11.91 -1.08 -0.07
CA SER A 110 10.70 -0.36 -0.48
C SER A 110 9.83 -1.23 -1.40
N TYR A 111 10.46 -1.97 -2.32
CA TYR A 111 9.76 -2.96 -3.16
C TYR A 111 9.07 -4.04 -2.30
N LYS A 112 9.82 -4.68 -1.38
CA LYS A 112 9.29 -5.72 -0.48
C LYS A 112 8.11 -5.23 0.37
N GLN A 113 8.09 -3.95 0.76
CA GLN A 113 6.96 -3.37 1.53
C GLN A 113 5.66 -3.29 0.72
N LYS A 114 5.72 -3.26 -0.63
CA LYS A 114 4.54 -3.20 -1.49
C LYS A 114 3.85 -4.57 -1.66
N ILE A 115 4.59 -5.67 -1.55
CA ILE A 115 4.10 -7.03 -1.83
C ILE A 115 2.85 -7.39 -1.00
N LYS A 116 2.90 -7.20 0.33
CA LYS A 116 1.78 -7.56 1.20
C LYS A 116 0.50 -6.76 0.89
N PRO A 117 0.55 -5.41 0.76
CA PRO A 117 -0.57 -4.63 0.23
C PRO A 117 -1.15 -5.13 -1.09
N LEU A 118 -0.29 -5.48 -2.06
CA LEU A 118 -0.73 -5.94 -3.36
C LEU A 118 -1.42 -7.31 -3.29
N ASN A 119 -0.88 -8.23 -2.49
CA ASN A 119 -1.51 -9.53 -2.27
C ASN A 119 -2.89 -9.38 -1.61
N LEU A 120 -3.02 -8.47 -0.65
CA LEU A 120 -4.31 -8.17 -0.05
C LEU A 120 -5.26 -7.58 -1.10
N PHE A 121 -4.80 -6.65 -1.93
CA PHE A 121 -5.63 -6.09 -3.00
C PHE A 121 -6.06 -7.15 -4.03
N LYS A 122 -5.18 -8.09 -4.40
CA LYS A 122 -5.52 -9.27 -5.23
C LYS A 122 -6.58 -10.15 -4.57
N GLN A 123 -6.44 -10.46 -3.28
CA GLN A 123 -7.38 -11.33 -2.56
C GLN A 123 -8.80 -10.76 -2.54
N HIS A 124 -8.96 -9.45 -2.34
CA HIS A 124 -10.29 -8.83 -2.27
C HIS A 124 -10.88 -8.45 -3.63
N CYS A 125 -10.05 -8.00 -4.56
CA CYS A 125 -10.53 -7.35 -5.79
C CYS A 125 -10.02 -7.99 -7.08
N GLY A 126 -9.28 -9.10 -7.01
CA GLY A 126 -8.53 -9.65 -8.15
C GLY A 126 -9.34 -9.92 -9.41
N MET A 127 -10.57 -10.42 -9.27
CA MET A 127 -11.48 -10.74 -10.39
C MET A 127 -12.25 -9.53 -10.92
N MET A 128 -12.22 -8.39 -10.20
CA MET A 128 -12.92 -7.19 -10.61
C MET A 128 -12.11 -6.45 -11.69
N SER A 129 -12.81 -5.75 -12.58
CA SER A 129 -12.19 -4.80 -13.50
C SER A 129 -11.67 -3.60 -12.71
N LEU A 130 -10.48 -3.09 -13.07
CA LEU A 130 -9.88 -1.94 -12.40
C LEU A 130 -10.77 -0.68 -12.43
N LYS A 131 -11.62 -0.55 -13.46
CA LYS A 131 -12.58 0.55 -13.63
C LYS A 131 -13.83 0.43 -12.74
N ASP A 132 -14.10 -0.76 -12.22
CA ASP A 132 -15.26 -1.04 -11.39
C ASP A 132 -14.92 -0.94 -9.88
N ILE A 133 -13.65 -0.67 -9.53
CA ILE A 133 -13.19 -0.52 -8.14
C ILE A 133 -13.58 0.84 -7.59
N THR A 134 -14.40 0.87 -6.54
CA THR A 134 -14.82 2.10 -5.88
C THR A 134 -14.07 2.32 -4.56
N ALA A 135 -14.35 3.45 -3.91
CA ALA A 135 -13.82 3.72 -2.57
C ALA A 135 -14.27 2.67 -1.54
N LEU A 136 -15.41 2.00 -1.76
CA LEU A 136 -15.97 1.00 -0.85
C LEU A 136 -15.07 -0.23 -0.72
N GLU A 137 -14.56 -0.75 -1.84
CA GLU A 137 -13.62 -1.89 -1.85
C GLU A 137 -12.32 -1.53 -1.12
N VAL A 138 -11.79 -0.34 -1.38
CA VAL A 138 -10.55 0.12 -0.72
C VAL A 138 -10.77 0.28 0.79
N VAL A 139 -11.92 0.80 1.22
CA VAL A 139 -12.25 0.95 2.64
C VAL A 139 -12.32 -0.43 3.32
N LYS A 140 -13.02 -1.41 2.73
CA LYS A 140 -13.09 -2.78 3.25
C LYS A 140 -11.71 -3.36 3.54
N ILE A 141 -10.81 -3.30 2.56
CA ILE A 141 -9.43 -3.76 2.69
C ILE A 141 -8.71 -3.04 3.85
N THR A 142 -8.83 -1.72 3.93
CA THR A 142 -8.15 -0.96 4.99
C THR A 142 -8.74 -1.22 6.38
N ASP A 143 -10.06 -1.42 6.48
CA ASP A 143 -10.76 -1.61 7.75
C ASP A 143 -10.51 -3.01 8.33
N GLU A 144 -10.38 -4.04 7.50
CA GLU A 144 -9.93 -5.36 7.95
C GLU A 144 -8.53 -5.30 8.57
N VAL A 145 -7.61 -4.56 7.94
CA VAL A 145 -6.24 -4.37 8.49
C VAL A 145 -6.27 -3.57 9.79
N LYS A 146 -7.19 -2.60 9.93
CA LYS A 146 -7.38 -1.85 11.19
C LYS A 146 -8.00 -2.72 12.28
N ALA A 147 -8.96 -3.59 11.95
CA ALA A 147 -9.60 -4.50 12.90
C ALA A 147 -8.58 -5.45 13.54
N LEU A 148 -7.54 -5.84 12.80
CA LEU A 148 -6.38 -6.58 13.32
C LEU A 148 -5.41 -5.72 14.16
N GLY A 149 -5.71 -4.43 14.41
CA GLY A 149 -4.87 -3.50 15.15
C GLY A 149 -3.72 -2.87 14.35
N HIS A 150 -3.61 -3.14 13.04
CA HIS A 150 -2.47 -2.73 12.22
C HIS A 150 -2.69 -1.39 11.48
N ASN A 151 -3.02 -0.32 12.22
CA ASN A 151 -3.33 1.00 11.66
C ASN A 151 -2.26 1.57 10.69
N ARG A 152 -0.97 1.41 11.02
CA ARG A 152 0.12 1.85 10.14
C ARG A 152 0.17 1.03 8.84
N MET A 153 -0.11 -0.27 8.90
CA MET A 153 -0.19 -1.11 7.71
C MET A 153 -1.36 -0.67 6.83
N ALA A 154 -2.52 -0.33 7.42
CA ALA A 154 -3.65 0.19 6.65
C ALA A 154 -3.29 1.49 5.89
N GLN A 155 -2.45 2.36 6.46
CA GLN A 155 -1.92 3.53 5.74
C GLN A 155 -1.04 3.12 4.55
N VAL A 156 -0.16 2.13 4.74
CA VAL A 156 0.72 1.61 3.67
C VAL A 156 -0.13 0.98 2.57
N VAL A 157 -1.12 0.17 2.92
CA VAL A 157 -2.05 -0.45 1.97
C VAL A 157 -2.73 0.60 1.10
N ARG A 158 -3.35 1.62 1.73
CA ARG A 158 -3.95 2.74 0.99
C ARG A 158 -2.93 3.43 0.08
N SER A 159 -1.71 3.69 0.57
CA SER A 159 -0.67 4.36 -0.22
C SER A 159 -0.23 3.55 -1.43
N VAL A 160 -0.14 2.22 -1.31
CA VAL A 160 0.23 1.35 -2.42
C VAL A 160 -0.90 1.27 -3.44
N ILE A 161 -2.16 1.17 -3.01
CA ILE A 161 -3.30 1.17 -3.93
C ILE A 161 -3.37 2.51 -4.68
N VAL A 162 -3.12 3.65 -4.02
CA VAL A 162 -3.01 4.96 -4.70
C VAL A 162 -1.96 4.92 -5.82
N ASP A 163 -0.80 4.33 -5.56
CA ASP A 163 0.29 4.20 -6.53
C ASP A 163 -0.08 3.26 -7.69
N VAL A 164 -0.72 2.13 -7.41
CA VAL A 164 -1.22 1.17 -8.43
C VAL A 164 -2.19 1.86 -9.40
N PHE A 165 -3.11 2.68 -8.89
CA PHE A 165 -4.03 3.44 -9.74
C PHE A 165 -3.34 4.59 -10.46
N LYS A 166 -2.26 5.16 -9.91
CA LYS A 166 -1.47 6.20 -10.60
C LYS A 166 -0.76 5.63 -11.82
N GLU A 167 -0.09 4.48 -11.68
CA GLU A 167 0.52 3.78 -12.81
C GLU A 167 -0.55 3.35 -13.84
N ALA A 168 -1.74 2.95 -13.38
CA ALA A 168 -2.83 2.58 -14.27
C ALA A 168 -3.36 3.76 -15.10
N GLN A 169 -3.31 4.97 -14.55
CA GLN A 169 -3.63 6.20 -15.28
C GLN A 169 -2.56 6.49 -16.35
N HIS A 170 -1.28 6.29 -16.05
CA HIS A 170 -0.19 6.50 -17.00
C HIS A 170 -0.29 5.59 -18.23
N VAL A 171 -0.74 4.34 -18.05
CA VAL A 171 -0.92 3.37 -19.15
C VAL A 171 -2.33 3.45 -19.79
N GLY A 172 -3.23 4.28 -19.25
CA GLY A 172 -4.58 4.49 -19.80
C GLY A 172 -5.60 3.39 -19.49
N HIS A 173 -5.33 2.51 -18.51
CA HIS A 173 -6.28 1.49 -18.06
C HIS A 173 -7.47 2.09 -17.30
N VAL A 174 -7.26 3.22 -16.63
CA VAL A 174 -8.28 4.06 -15.99
C VAL A 174 -8.12 5.51 -16.45
N PRO A 175 -9.20 6.31 -16.50
CA PRO A 175 -9.10 7.69 -16.93
C PRO A 175 -8.26 8.54 -15.96
N PRO A 176 -7.60 9.61 -16.44
CA PRO A 176 -6.89 10.55 -15.59
C PRO A 176 -7.77 11.07 -14.44
N GLY A 177 -7.21 11.15 -13.24
CA GLY A 177 -7.95 11.56 -12.04
C GLY A 177 -8.76 10.46 -11.36
N TYR A 178 -8.97 9.31 -12.00
CA TYR A 178 -9.66 8.18 -11.37
C TYR A 178 -8.74 7.40 -10.43
N ASN A 179 -8.90 7.63 -9.13
CA ASN A 179 -8.20 6.91 -8.08
C ASN A 179 -9.12 6.70 -6.85
N PRO A 180 -9.79 5.54 -6.73
CA PRO A 180 -10.72 5.29 -5.63
C PRO A 180 -10.05 5.37 -4.26
N ALA A 181 -8.76 5.05 -4.17
CA ALA A 181 -8.03 5.11 -2.91
C ALA A 181 -7.79 6.55 -2.42
N LEU A 182 -7.69 7.54 -3.31
CA LEU A 182 -7.60 8.96 -2.92
C LEU A 182 -8.89 9.46 -2.26
N ALA A 183 -10.05 8.98 -2.70
CA ALA A 183 -11.35 9.32 -2.12
C ALA A 183 -11.55 8.76 -0.69
N THR A 184 -10.77 7.77 -0.27
CA THR A 184 -10.86 7.20 1.08
C THR A 184 -10.17 8.05 2.14
N LYS A 185 -10.69 8.02 3.37
CA LYS A 185 -10.05 8.64 4.53
C LYS A 185 -8.71 7.98 4.83
N LYS A 186 -7.65 8.78 4.98
CA LYS A 186 -6.33 8.29 5.41
C LYS A 186 -6.43 7.73 6.84
N PRO A 187 -6.08 6.44 7.08
CA PRO A 187 -6.07 5.89 8.43
C PRO A 187 -5.17 6.72 9.35
N ARG A 188 -5.57 6.95 10.60
CA ARG A 188 -4.72 7.62 11.60
C ARG A 188 -3.96 6.58 12.40
N SER A 189 -2.66 6.81 12.60
CA SER A 189 -1.82 5.96 13.44
C SER A 189 -1.03 6.87 14.37
N LYS A 190 -1.27 6.75 15.68
CA LYS A 190 -0.45 7.43 16.70
C LYS A 190 0.83 6.62 16.93
N VAL A 191 1.94 7.30 17.18
CA VAL A 191 3.20 6.64 17.51
C VAL A 191 3.10 6.17 18.96
N LYS A 192 3.19 4.86 19.18
CA LYS A 192 3.11 4.26 20.52
C LYS A 192 4.46 4.21 21.24
N ARG A 193 5.56 4.17 20.49
CA ARG A 193 6.91 4.00 21.03
C ARG A 193 7.34 5.23 21.82
N GLU A 194 7.76 5.00 23.06
CA GLU A 194 8.32 6.01 23.95
C GLU A 194 9.76 6.35 23.58
N ARG A 195 10.20 7.54 24.03
CA ARG A 195 11.60 7.95 23.94
C ARG A 195 12.43 7.27 25.01
N LEU A 196 13.71 7.07 24.70
CA LEU A 196 14.69 6.57 25.64
C LEU A 196 15.31 7.75 26.40
N SER A 197 15.19 7.80 27.72
CA SER A 197 15.90 8.79 28.55
C SER A 197 17.35 8.37 28.79
N LEU A 198 18.18 9.30 29.30
CA LEU A 198 19.58 8.99 29.62
C LEU A 198 19.68 7.94 30.74
N ASP A 199 18.83 8.01 31.76
CA ASP A 199 18.84 7.05 32.87
C ASP A 199 18.41 5.65 32.43
N GLU A 200 17.39 5.56 31.58
CA GLU A 200 17.00 4.29 30.95
C GLU A 200 18.13 3.74 30.10
N TRP A 201 18.81 4.59 29.32
CA TRP A 201 19.95 4.17 28.52
C TRP A 201 21.08 3.62 29.40
N LYS A 202 21.41 4.30 30.50
CA LYS A 202 22.43 3.84 31.47
C LYS A 202 22.07 2.49 32.08
N ALA A 203 20.81 2.29 32.50
CA ALA A 203 20.35 1.02 33.03
C ALA A 203 20.45 -0.12 32.01
N ILE A 204 20.09 0.13 30.75
CA ILE A 204 20.23 -0.85 29.66
C ILE A 204 21.72 -1.11 29.37
N TYR A 205 22.55 -0.08 29.38
CA TYR A 205 23.99 -0.18 29.11
C TYR A 205 24.73 -1.01 30.16
N GLN A 206 24.33 -0.88 31.43
CA GLN A 206 24.84 -1.74 32.51
C GLN A 206 24.48 -3.21 32.28
N GLN A 207 23.21 -3.50 31.93
CA GLN A 207 22.81 -4.86 31.57
C GLN A 207 23.51 -5.39 30.33
N ALA A 208 23.83 -4.53 29.36
CA ALA A 208 24.50 -4.91 28.13
C ALA A 208 25.89 -5.56 28.36
N ALA A 209 26.52 -5.35 29.53
CA ALA A 209 27.75 -6.05 29.91
C ALA A 209 27.57 -7.58 30.00
N MET A 210 26.36 -8.06 30.30
CA MET A 210 26.01 -9.49 30.39
C MET A 210 25.56 -10.08 29.05
N HIS A 211 25.65 -9.31 27.98
CA HIS A 211 25.20 -9.65 26.63
C HIS A 211 26.40 -9.71 25.67
N PRO A 212 26.21 -10.10 24.38
CA PRO A 212 27.32 -10.15 23.44
C PRO A 212 28.08 -8.82 23.38
N HIS A 213 29.41 -8.90 23.45
CA HIS A 213 30.32 -7.76 23.61
C HIS A 213 30.07 -6.59 22.65
N TYR A 214 29.67 -6.87 21.41
CA TYR A 214 29.34 -5.84 20.42
C TYR A 214 28.17 -4.93 20.83
N LEU A 215 27.34 -5.32 21.81
CA LEU A 215 26.17 -4.54 22.21
C LEU A 215 26.57 -3.23 22.90
N GLN A 216 27.47 -3.26 23.87
CA GLN A 216 27.92 -2.05 24.57
C GLN A 216 28.58 -1.08 23.57
N HIS A 217 29.48 -1.58 22.72
CA HIS A 217 30.11 -0.76 21.68
C HIS A 217 29.09 -0.21 20.68
N GLY A 218 28.09 -1.02 20.29
CA GLY A 218 27.03 -0.56 19.41
C GLY A 218 26.17 0.53 20.05
N MET A 219 25.92 0.45 21.35
CA MET A 219 25.19 1.49 22.10
C MET A 219 26.00 2.79 22.19
N LEU A 220 27.29 2.70 22.52
CA LEU A 220 28.18 3.87 22.55
C LEU A 220 28.27 4.54 21.18
N LEU A 221 28.54 3.78 20.12
CA LEU A 221 28.58 4.30 18.75
C LEU A 221 27.26 4.95 18.36
N ALA A 222 26.12 4.35 18.72
CA ALA A 222 24.80 4.93 18.42
C ALA A 222 24.57 6.26 19.13
N LEU A 223 24.97 6.38 20.39
CA LEU A 223 24.79 7.57 21.20
C LEU A 223 25.72 8.71 20.75
N ILE A 224 26.99 8.42 20.52
CA ILE A 224 28.00 9.44 20.21
C ILE A 224 27.94 9.93 18.76
N THR A 225 27.60 9.05 17.80
CA THR A 225 27.53 9.44 16.38
C THR A 225 26.14 9.89 15.96
N GLY A 226 25.11 9.51 16.73
CA GLY A 226 23.71 9.72 16.36
C GLY A 226 23.28 9.02 15.08
N GLN A 227 24.04 8.04 14.55
CA GLN A 227 23.75 7.43 13.25
C GLN A 227 22.65 6.35 13.27
N ARG A 228 22.16 5.94 12.10
CA ARG A 228 21.12 4.90 12.02
C ARG A 228 21.75 3.53 12.25
N LEU A 229 20.95 2.61 12.80
CA LEU A 229 21.33 1.21 13.03
C LEU A 229 22.08 0.57 11.85
N GLY A 230 21.57 0.74 10.63
CA GLY A 230 22.15 0.14 9.43
C GLY A 230 23.49 0.76 9.02
N ASP A 231 23.73 2.02 9.40
CA ASP A 231 25.01 2.70 9.15
C ASP A 231 26.03 2.24 10.22
N ILE A 232 25.61 2.16 11.49
CA ILE A 232 26.45 1.73 12.64
C ILE A 232 27.05 0.34 12.42
N THR A 233 26.26 -0.63 11.97
CA THR A 233 26.74 -2.00 11.76
C THR A 233 27.68 -2.14 10.56
N LYS A 234 27.74 -1.12 9.68
CA LYS A 234 28.57 -1.10 8.48
C LYS A 234 29.87 -0.31 8.64
N MET A 235 30.00 0.49 9.69
CA MET A 235 31.20 1.29 9.95
C MET A 235 32.46 0.41 10.01
N LYS A 236 33.51 0.86 9.34
CA LYS A 236 34.81 0.19 9.30
C LYS A 236 35.90 1.05 9.92
N PHE A 237 36.97 0.40 10.36
CA PHE A 237 38.18 1.11 10.80
C PHE A 237 38.82 1.90 9.64
N SER A 238 38.67 1.44 8.39
CA SER A 238 39.15 2.15 7.20
C SER A 238 38.40 3.45 6.90
N ASP A 239 37.22 3.63 7.48
CA ASP A 239 36.42 4.84 7.29
C ASP A 239 36.92 6.00 8.18
N VAL A 240 37.93 5.74 9.02
CA VAL A 240 38.57 6.71 9.89
C VAL A 240 39.87 7.20 9.25
N TRP A 241 39.88 8.46 8.87
CA TRP A 241 41.03 9.15 8.27
C TRP A 241 40.92 10.66 8.54
N ASP A 242 42.02 11.40 8.44
CA ASP A 242 42.10 12.84 8.75
C ASP A 242 41.47 13.25 10.10
N GLY A 243 41.58 12.38 11.11
CA GLY A 243 41.03 12.63 12.44
C GLY A 243 39.49 12.64 12.47
N MET A 244 38.82 12.08 11.47
CA MET A 244 37.36 12.00 11.38
C MET A 244 36.86 10.61 10.97
N LEU A 245 35.67 10.25 11.44
CA LEU A 245 34.90 9.09 10.97
C LEU A 245 34.00 9.51 9.81
N HIS A 246 34.22 8.91 8.64
CA HIS A 246 33.46 9.20 7.42
C HIS A 246 32.32 8.22 7.22
N ILE A 247 31.12 8.73 6.97
CA ILE A 247 29.90 7.93 6.92
C ILE A 247 29.06 8.35 5.72
N GLU A 248 28.74 7.38 4.86
CA GLU A 248 27.72 7.53 3.83
C GLU A 248 26.43 6.83 4.27
N GLN A 249 25.40 7.62 4.55
CA GLN A 249 24.15 7.09 5.09
C GLN A 249 23.40 6.27 4.03
N GLU A 250 23.14 4.99 4.29
CA GLU A 250 22.49 4.08 3.34
C GLU A 250 21.10 4.58 2.92
N LYS A 251 20.36 5.21 3.84
CA LYS A 251 18.97 5.63 3.57
C LYS A 251 18.89 6.81 2.62
N THR A 252 19.70 7.84 2.84
CA THR A 252 19.58 9.16 2.18
C THR A 252 20.74 9.49 1.24
N GLY A 253 21.85 8.74 1.28
CA GLY A 253 23.08 9.04 0.56
C GLY A 253 23.85 10.25 1.12
N THR A 254 23.46 10.77 2.28
CA THR A 254 24.15 11.91 2.90
C THR A 254 25.54 11.47 3.37
N LYS A 255 26.58 12.20 2.97
CA LYS A 255 27.95 12.01 3.43
C LYS A 255 28.24 12.95 4.60
N ILE A 256 28.78 12.41 5.68
CA ILE A 256 29.08 13.13 6.92
C ILE A 256 30.47 12.70 7.40
N ALA A 257 31.27 13.65 7.85
CA ALA A 257 32.51 13.39 8.57
C ALA A 257 32.34 13.85 10.01
N ILE A 258 32.57 12.96 10.97
CA ILE A 258 32.42 13.24 12.40
C ILE A 258 33.81 13.28 13.04
N PRO A 259 34.24 14.41 13.64
CA PRO A 259 35.54 14.50 14.29
C PRO A 259 35.70 13.47 15.40
N LEU A 260 36.86 12.82 15.48
CA LEU A 260 37.18 11.89 16.58
C LEU A 260 37.20 12.60 17.95
N THR A 261 37.43 13.90 17.95
CA THR A 261 37.39 14.77 19.13
C THR A 261 35.98 15.10 19.62
N LEU A 262 34.92 14.70 18.88
CA LEU A 262 33.54 14.90 19.33
C LEU A 262 33.34 14.18 20.67
N LYS A 263 33.15 14.96 21.75
CA LYS A 263 32.88 14.47 23.09
C LYS A 263 31.38 14.43 23.35
N CYS A 264 30.90 13.39 24.01
CA CYS A 264 29.55 13.33 24.58
C CYS A 264 29.65 13.45 26.11
N ASP A 265 29.36 14.61 26.67
CA ASP A 265 29.48 14.87 28.12
C ASP A 265 28.64 13.90 28.96
N ALA A 266 27.45 13.50 28.49
CA ALA A 266 26.60 12.56 29.21
C ALA A 266 27.23 11.18 29.53
N ILE A 267 28.29 10.80 28.79
CA ILE A 267 29.07 9.57 29.02
C ILE A 267 30.56 9.86 29.25
N GLU A 268 30.99 11.13 29.21
CA GLU A 268 32.40 11.55 29.37
C GLU A 268 33.39 10.85 28.42
N MET A 269 33.00 10.62 27.16
CA MET A 269 33.85 9.97 26.15
C MET A 269 33.90 10.74 24.84
N THR A 270 35.03 10.66 24.14
CA THR A 270 35.16 11.10 22.75
C THR A 270 34.86 9.97 21.76
N LEU A 271 34.56 10.32 20.51
CA LEU A 271 34.39 9.33 19.43
C LEU A 271 35.66 8.50 19.24
N GLY A 272 36.84 9.12 19.38
CA GLY A 272 38.13 8.43 19.35
C GLY A 272 38.25 7.35 20.44
N ASP A 273 37.80 7.64 21.66
CA ASP A 273 37.80 6.67 22.77
C ASP A 273 36.89 5.48 22.46
N VAL A 274 35.66 5.74 22.00
CA VAL A 274 34.69 4.70 21.64
C VAL A 274 35.20 3.82 20.50
N ILE A 275 35.82 4.40 19.47
CA ILE A 275 36.42 3.64 18.36
C ILE A 275 37.60 2.81 18.84
N SER A 276 38.40 3.34 19.77
CA SER A 276 39.51 2.61 20.37
C SER A 276 39.02 1.41 21.17
N MET A 277 37.94 1.55 21.93
CA MET A 277 37.29 0.41 22.61
C MET A 277 36.79 -0.66 21.64
N CYS A 278 36.34 -0.27 20.44
CA CYS A 278 35.91 -1.23 19.42
C CYS A 278 37.04 -2.12 18.91
N ARG A 279 38.32 -1.74 19.11
CA ARG A 279 39.47 -2.60 18.77
C ARG A 279 39.67 -3.63 19.86
N ASP A 280 39.81 -4.89 19.43
CA ASP A 280 40.20 -5.97 20.32
C ASP A 280 41.16 -6.93 19.61
N LEU A 281 41.43 -8.09 20.23
CA LEU A 281 42.36 -9.10 19.72
C LEU A 281 41.88 -9.79 18.42
N VAL A 282 40.66 -9.50 17.95
CA VAL A 282 40.09 -10.07 16.73
C VAL A 282 40.30 -9.11 15.57
N VAL A 283 41.05 -9.58 14.56
CA VAL A 283 41.22 -8.85 13.30
C VAL A 283 39.88 -8.75 12.58
N SER A 284 39.40 -7.52 12.39
CA SER A 284 38.15 -7.20 11.73
C SER A 284 38.26 -5.88 10.99
N PRO A 285 37.69 -5.76 9.77
CA PRO A 285 37.55 -4.45 9.13
C PRO A 285 36.46 -3.59 9.78
N TYR A 286 35.48 -4.20 10.47
CA TYR A 286 34.31 -3.53 11.04
C TYR A 286 34.54 -3.09 12.49
N LEU A 287 34.02 -1.89 12.84
CA LEU A 287 34.00 -1.42 14.23
C LEU A 287 33.22 -2.38 15.12
N LEU A 288 32.04 -2.82 14.66
CA LEU A 288 31.26 -3.85 15.33
C LEU A 288 31.41 -5.19 14.63
N HIS A 289 31.94 -6.18 15.36
CA HIS A 289 32.21 -7.48 14.79
C HIS A 289 32.03 -8.63 15.80
N HIS A 290 31.96 -9.85 15.26
CA HIS A 290 31.85 -11.07 16.05
C HIS A 290 33.21 -11.48 16.63
N ARG A 291 33.30 -11.71 17.94
CA ARG A 291 34.53 -12.25 18.58
C ARG A 291 34.75 -13.74 18.34
N HIS A 292 33.68 -14.49 18.14
CA HIS A 292 33.68 -15.92 17.90
C HIS A 292 32.84 -16.24 16.68
N SER A 293 33.16 -17.35 16.01
CA SER A 293 32.31 -17.87 14.93
C SER A 293 30.99 -18.38 15.50
N ILE A 294 29.90 -18.10 14.78
CA ILE A 294 28.54 -18.52 15.09
C ILE A 294 27.90 -19.13 13.83
N ALA A 295 26.77 -19.82 13.97
CA ALA A 295 26.14 -20.52 12.84
C ALA A 295 25.89 -19.66 11.58
N ARG A 296 25.66 -18.34 11.73
CA ARG A 296 25.41 -17.40 10.63
C ARG A 296 26.43 -16.27 10.52
N GLY A 297 27.62 -16.43 11.10
CA GLY A 297 28.63 -15.38 11.16
C GLY A 297 30.02 -15.91 11.50
N LYS A 298 31.05 -15.33 10.92
CA LYS A 298 32.44 -15.71 11.20
C LYS A 298 33.07 -14.78 12.23
N LYS A 299 34.08 -15.27 12.95
CA LYS A 299 34.98 -14.43 13.75
C LYS A 299 35.51 -13.26 12.89
N GLY A 300 35.47 -12.05 13.43
CA GLY A 300 35.82 -10.80 12.73
C GLY A 300 34.82 -10.34 11.66
N GLY A 301 33.70 -11.06 11.48
CA GLY A 301 32.63 -10.67 10.56
C GLY A 301 31.72 -9.59 11.12
N ALA A 302 31.06 -8.85 10.24
CA ALA A 302 30.10 -7.80 10.59
C ALA A 302 28.90 -8.34 11.40
N ILE A 303 28.37 -7.49 12.29
CA ILE A 303 27.14 -7.77 13.03
C ILE A 303 25.91 -7.42 12.20
N SER A 304 24.91 -8.29 12.17
CA SER A 304 23.64 -7.99 11.51
C SER A 304 22.78 -7.00 12.32
N ASN A 305 21.99 -6.17 11.62
CA ASN A 305 21.00 -5.26 12.25
C ASN A 305 20.04 -6.00 13.20
N THR A 306 19.65 -7.22 12.83
CA THR A 306 18.75 -8.05 13.62
C THR A 306 19.44 -8.55 14.89
N SER A 307 20.72 -8.94 14.81
CA SER A 307 21.50 -9.40 15.96
C SER A 307 21.68 -8.27 16.99
N LEU A 308 21.97 -7.05 16.54
CA LEU A 308 22.16 -5.91 17.44
C LEU A 308 20.85 -5.48 18.10
N THR A 309 19.74 -5.42 17.35
CA THR A 309 18.43 -5.06 17.91
C THR A 309 17.86 -6.13 18.83
N ALA A 310 18.09 -7.42 18.54
CA ALA A 310 17.72 -8.52 19.42
C ALA A 310 18.51 -8.48 20.74
N ALA A 311 19.82 -8.26 20.67
CA ALA A 311 20.66 -8.12 21.87
C ALA A 311 20.21 -6.94 22.73
N PHE A 312 19.96 -5.78 22.11
CA PHE A 312 19.43 -4.61 22.82
C PHE A 312 18.07 -4.87 23.48
N LYS A 313 17.14 -5.52 22.76
CA LYS A 313 15.84 -5.90 23.31
C LYS A 313 15.99 -6.81 24.53
N ASN A 314 16.92 -7.77 24.48
CA ASN A 314 17.17 -8.68 25.60
C ASN A 314 17.74 -7.94 26.82
N ALA A 315 18.70 -7.04 26.62
CA ALA A 315 19.25 -6.21 27.69
C ALA A 315 18.18 -5.30 28.31
N ARG A 316 17.39 -4.63 27.46
CA ARG A 316 16.27 -3.78 27.88
C ARG A 316 15.23 -4.55 28.70
N ASN A 317 14.87 -5.75 28.29
CA ASN A 317 13.89 -6.56 29.03
C ASN A 317 14.43 -7.04 30.40
N LYS A 318 15.74 -6.95 30.64
CA LYS A 318 16.41 -7.35 31.89
C LYS A 318 16.90 -6.17 32.74
N CYS A 319 16.69 -4.92 32.32
CA CYS A 319 17.22 -3.74 33.03
C CYS A 319 16.38 -3.24 34.19
N GLY A 320 15.33 -3.97 34.58
CA GLY A 320 14.47 -3.64 35.73
C GLY A 320 13.50 -2.48 35.49
N ILE A 321 13.46 -1.90 34.29
CA ILE A 321 12.53 -0.83 33.92
C ILE A 321 11.37 -1.42 33.12
N THR A 322 10.16 -1.00 33.45
CA THR A 322 8.94 -1.43 32.78
C THR A 322 8.36 -0.32 31.93
N TRP A 323 7.94 -0.67 30.71
CA TRP A 323 7.23 0.22 29.79
C TRP A 323 5.88 -0.35 29.45
N SER A 324 4.98 0.50 28.96
CA SER A 324 3.70 0.04 28.43
C SER A 324 3.91 -0.93 27.26
N LYS A 325 3.07 -1.98 27.17
CA LYS A 325 3.20 -3.01 26.14
C LYS A 325 3.19 -2.40 24.73
N GLY A 326 4.26 -2.63 23.97
CA GLY A 326 4.43 -2.10 22.61
C GLY A 326 4.88 -0.64 22.53
N ALA A 327 5.11 0.01 23.68
CA ALA A 327 5.66 1.35 23.78
C ALA A 327 7.18 1.32 24.03
N GLU A 328 7.76 0.15 24.28
CA GLU A 328 9.12 0.03 24.79
C GLU A 328 10.16 0.60 23.79
N PRO A 329 11.14 1.39 24.26
CA PRO A 329 12.12 2.02 23.38
C PRO A 329 12.96 0.96 22.65
N THR A 330 13.28 1.23 21.39
CA THR A 330 14.10 0.34 20.56
C THR A 330 15.50 0.91 20.41
N PHE A 331 16.46 0.12 19.91
CA PHE A 331 17.82 0.59 19.62
C PHE A 331 17.85 1.92 18.84
N HIS A 332 16.88 2.14 17.94
CA HIS A 332 16.78 3.38 17.16
C HIS A 332 16.51 4.64 18.00
N GLU A 333 15.96 4.52 19.21
CA GLU A 333 15.70 5.68 20.08
C GLU A 333 16.99 6.29 20.63
N GLN A 334 18.13 5.59 20.56
CA GLN A 334 19.45 6.16 20.88
C GLN A 334 19.82 7.32 19.95
N ARG A 335 19.36 7.30 18.70
CA ARG A 335 19.56 8.43 17.77
C ARG A 335 18.79 9.68 18.20
N SER A 336 17.60 9.51 18.78
CA SER A 336 16.82 10.61 19.35
C SER A 336 17.41 11.10 20.66
N LEU A 337 17.91 10.18 21.50
CA LEU A 337 18.63 10.53 22.72
C LEU A 337 19.92 11.31 22.42
N SER A 338 20.72 10.84 21.47
CA SER A 338 21.92 11.52 20.95
C SER A 338 21.61 12.95 20.52
N GLU A 339 20.54 13.13 19.74
CA GLU A 339 20.11 14.44 19.27
C GLU A 339 19.74 15.38 20.42
N ARG A 340 18.99 14.91 21.43
CA ARG A 340 18.65 15.73 22.60
C ARG A 340 19.87 16.14 23.41
N ILE A 341 20.75 15.17 23.73
CA ILE A 341 21.99 15.42 24.48
C ILE A 341 22.88 16.44 23.77
N TYR A 342 23.10 16.26 22.47
CA TYR A 342 23.97 17.16 21.72
C TYR A 342 23.36 18.54 21.48
N ARG A 343 22.03 18.62 21.40
CA ARG A 343 21.34 19.91 21.31
C ARG A 343 21.53 20.72 22.58
N GLU A 344 21.45 20.07 23.75
CA GLU A 344 21.73 20.70 25.04
C GLU A 344 23.20 21.15 25.16
N GLN A 345 24.14 20.40 24.56
CA GLN A 345 25.55 20.79 24.44
C GLN A 345 25.83 21.88 23.39
N GLY A 346 24.82 22.35 22.66
CA GLY A 346 24.98 23.41 21.65
C GLY A 346 25.57 22.96 20.30
N LEU A 347 25.62 21.65 20.03
CA LEU A 347 26.09 21.13 18.74
C LEU A 347 25.02 21.27 17.64
N ASP A 348 25.46 21.48 16.39
CA ASP A 348 24.57 21.37 15.22
C ASP A 348 24.17 19.90 14.97
N THR A 349 23.09 19.48 15.63
CA THR A 349 22.55 18.13 15.51
C THR A 349 21.92 17.85 14.16
N GLN A 350 21.49 18.87 13.42
CA GLN A 350 20.97 18.71 12.06
C GLN A 350 22.07 18.18 11.14
N ARG A 351 23.28 18.74 11.22
CA ARG A 351 24.45 18.26 10.48
C ARG A 351 24.89 16.88 10.96
N LEU A 352 24.99 16.67 12.28
CA LEU A 352 25.38 15.37 12.85
C LEU A 352 24.46 14.24 12.34
N LEU A 353 23.15 14.45 12.36
CA LEU A 353 22.18 13.47 11.91
C LEU A 353 22.05 13.41 10.37
N GLY A 354 22.61 14.37 9.63
CA GLY A 354 22.52 14.42 8.16
C GLY A 354 21.12 14.72 7.66
N HIS A 355 20.34 15.52 8.41
CA HIS A 355 18.99 15.90 8.03
C HIS A 355 19.01 17.15 7.14
N ARG A 356 18.33 17.08 5.99
CA ARG A 356 18.19 18.26 5.09
C ARG A 356 17.27 19.34 5.64
N SER A 357 16.26 18.97 6.42
CA SER A 357 15.25 19.89 6.95
C SER A 357 15.27 19.90 8.48
N LYS A 358 15.22 21.10 9.05
CA LYS A 358 15.14 21.33 10.51
C LYS A 358 13.93 20.66 11.15
N VAL A 359 12.79 20.64 10.44
CA VAL A 359 11.55 19.96 10.91
C VAL A 359 11.81 18.47 11.19
N MET A 360 12.67 17.81 10.41
CA MET A 360 13.03 16.42 10.68
C MET A 360 13.82 16.30 11.97
N THR A 361 14.77 17.20 12.23
CA THR A 361 15.58 17.22 13.46
C THR A 361 14.74 17.53 14.69
N ASP A 362 13.80 18.47 14.61
CA ASP A 362 12.91 18.80 15.73
C ASP A 362 11.99 17.64 16.12
N ASN A 363 11.59 16.79 15.15
CA ASN A 363 10.89 15.54 15.46
C ASN A 363 11.75 14.52 16.23
N TYR A 364 13.09 14.62 16.23
CA TYR A 364 13.96 13.79 17.07
C TYR A 364 14.13 14.38 18.47
N ASN A 365 14.04 15.70 18.60
CA ASN A 365 14.12 16.41 19.87
C ASN A 365 12.85 16.25 20.72
N ASP A 366 11.70 16.06 20.08
CA ASP A 366 10.44 15.80 20.77
C ASP A 366 10.52 14.53 21.63
N ASP A 367 10.42 14.73 22.95
CA ASP A 367 10.41 13.73 24.01
C ASP A 367 9.08 12.92 24.03
N ARG A 368 8.09 13.35 23.24
CA ARG A 368 6.73 12.79 23.14
C ARG A 368 5.94 12.90 24.43
N GLY A 369 6.18 13.96 25.21
CA GLY A 369 5.49 14.21 26.47
C GLY A 369 5.90 13.24 27.58
N LYS A 370 7.16 12.81 27.56
CA LYS A 370 7.73 11.93 28.58
C LYS A 370 8.16 12.74 29.80
N GLU A 371 8.69 13.93 29.58
CA GLU A 371 9.14 14.85 30.61
C GLU A 371 8.33 16.15 30.55
N TRP A 372 8.23 16.82 31.70
CA TRP A 372 7.61 18.14 31.78
C TRP A 372 8.57 19.18 31.20
N LYS A 373 8.05 20.06 30.34
CA LYS A 373 8.82 21.21 29.87
C LYS A 373 8.82 22.28 30.94
N ILE A 374 9.93 22.39 31.66
CA ILE A 374 10.15 23.44 32.65
C ILE A 374 10.45 24.74 31.90
N VAL A 375 9.61 25.75 32.08
CA VAL A 375 9.87 27.09 31.56
C VAL A 375 10.81 27.77 32.56
N VAL A 376 12.09 27.91 32.18
CA VAL A 376 13.07 28.66 32.96
C VAL A 376 12.79 30.16 32.75
N ILE A 377 12.70 30.91 33.84
CA ILE A 377 12.52 32.37 33.87
C ILE A 377 13.88 33.03 33.96
#